data_AF-A0A1I4SAC3-F1
#
_entry.id   AF-A0A1I4SAC3-F1
#
_cell.length_a   1.000
_cell.length_b   1.000
_cell.length_c   1.000
_cell.angle_alpha   90.00
_cell.angle_beta   90.00
_cell.angle_gamma   90.00
#
_symmetry.space_group_name_H-M   'P 1'
#
loop_
_entity.id
_entity.type
_entity.pdbx_description
1 polymer ?
#
loop_
_entity_poly.entity_id
_entity_poly.type
_entity_poly.pdbx_seq_one_letter_code
_entity_poly.pdbx_strand_id
1 'polypeptide(L)'
;MIYLLLLFFLLVALLESMMVAIVSSGMSTSGGMETSGDTQSRVAALQAKIKGLVKTIGQIQKQIGEEADPKARKVLIKMVDNLQQTILMIEQQIQQLERNERQKELNRIEARREHEEGAKADPSRRAALRIG
;
A
#
# COMPACT_ATOMS: atom_id res chain seq x y z
N MET A 1 -14.97 -30.19 26.38
CA MET A 1 -14.16 -28.96 26.19
C MET A 1 -12.96 -29.14 25.26
N ILE A 2 -12.26 -30.28 25.27
CA ILE A 2 -11.07 -30.53 24.42
C ILE A 2 -11.38 -30.45 22.90
N TYR A 3 -12.54 -30.93 22.46
CA TYR A 3 -12.95 -30.88 21.05
C TYR A 3 -13.13 -29.46 20.50
N LEU A 4 -13.51 -28.50 21.34
CA LEU A 4 -13.70 -27.10 20.94
C LEU A 4 -12.35 -26.40 20.69
N LEU A 5 -11.34 -26.75 21.50
CA LEU A 5 -9.96 -26.29 21.37
C LEU A 5 -9.25 -26.90 20.15
N LEU A 6 -9.53 -28.17 19.84
CA LEU A 6 -9.04 -28.85 18.64
C LEU A 6 -9.66 -28.27 17.37
N LEU A 7 -10.96 -27.97 17.38
CA LEU A 7 -11.64 -27.29 16.28
C LEU A 7 -11.07 -25.88 16.06
N PHE A 8 -10.78 -25.16 17.15
CA PHE A 8 -10.15 -23.83 17.12
C PHE A 8 -8.75 -23.89 16.48
N PHE A 9 -7.90 -24.84 16.87
CA PHE A 9 -6.57 -25.02 16.26
C PHE A 9 -6.65 -25.43 14.78
N LEU A 10 -7.59 -26.30 14.42
CA LEU A 10 -7.79 -26.72 13.03
C LEU A 10 -8.22 -25.55 12.13
N LEU A 11 -9.09 -24.68 12.64
CA LEU A 11 -9.64 -23.54 11.91
C LEU A 11 -8.61 -22.41 11.76
N VAL A 12 -7.76 -22.20 12.77
CA VAL A 12 -6.60 -21.30 12.70
C VAL A 12 -5.55 -21.84 11.72
N ALA A 13 -5.22 -23.13 11.76
CA ALA A 13 -4.27 -23.74 10.83
C ALA A 13 -4.74 -23.71 9.36
N LEU A 14 -6.05 -23.85 9.11
CA LEU A 14 -6.64 -23.69 7.78
C LEU A 14 -6.57 -22.25 7.27
N LEU A 15 -6.75 -21.26 8.16
CA LEU A 15 -6.62 -19.84 7.82
C LEU A 15 -5.17 -19.45 7.53
N GLU A 16 -4.20 -19.97 8.28
CA GLU A 16 -2.77 -19.73 8.04
C GLU A 16 -2.30 -20.38 6.72
N SER A 17 -2.81 -21.58 6.40
CA SER A 17 -2.48 -22.27 5.14
C SER A 17 -2.98 -21.52 3.90
N MET A 18 -4.08 -20.77 3.99
CA MET A 18 -4.59 -19.96 2.87
C MET A 18 -3.83 -18.65 2.67
N MET A 19 -3.19 -18.09 3.71
CA MET A 19 -2.41 -16.85 3.57
C MET A 19 -1.00 -17.08 3.01
N VAL A 20 -0.43 -18.27 3.17
CA VAL A 20 0.93 -18.59 2.68
C VAL A 20 0.97 -18.93 1.19
N ALA A 21 -0.16 -19.31 0.58
CA ALA A 21 -0.21 -19.67 -0.85
C ALA A 21 -0.12 -18.47 -1.83
N ILE A 22 -0.22 -17.22 -1.36
CA ILE A 22 -0.29 -16.02 -2.23
C ILE A 22 1.05 -15.25 -2.30
N VAL A 23 2.09 -15.68 -1.58
CA VAL A 23 3.36 -14.94 -1.45
C VAL A 23 4.51 -15.46 -2.35
N SER A 24 4.28 -16.37 -3.29
CA SER A 24 5.38 -17.03 -4.03
C SER A 24 5.43 -16.83 -5.55
N SER A 25 4.87 -15.76 -6.10
CA SER A 25 4.99 -15.49 -7.55
C SER A 25 5.10 -14.00 -7.85
N GLY A 26 6.28 -13.43 -7.62
CA GLY A 26 6.56 -12.04 -7.94
C GLY A 26 8.01 -11.59 -7.74
N MET A 27 9.00 -12.47 -7.90
CA MET A 27 10.40 -12.07 -8.02
C MET A 27 10.84 -12.27 -9.47
N SER A 28 10.64 -11.23 -10.28
CA SER A 28 11.37 -11.04 -11.53
C SER A 28 11.97 -9.64 -11.52
N THR A 29 13.28 -9.64 -11.45
CA THR A 29 14.21 -8.53 -11.51
C THR A 29 14.31 -7.96 -12.93
N SER A 30 14.06 -6.66 -13.09
CA SER A 30 14.75 -5.76 -14.04
C SER A 30 14.31 -4.33 -13.70
N GLY A 31 15.14 -3.47 -13.13
CA GLY A 31 16.26 -2.88 -13.86
C GLY A 31 15.73 -1.89 -14.90
N GLY A 32 15.43 -0.66 -14.49
CA GLY A 32 15.10 0.44 -15.41
C GLY A 32 13.65 0.92 -15.35
N MET A 33 13.48 2.21 -15.08
CA MET A 33 12.24 2.99 -15.17
C MET A 33 11.23 2.76 -14.03
N GLU A 34 11.40 3.52 -12.94
CA GLU A 34 10.40 3.73 -11.90
C GLU A 34 9.18 4.46 -12.50
N THR A 35 8.33 3.70 -13.18
CA THR A 35 7.09 4.17 -13.77
C THR A 35 5.99 4.13 -12.71
N SER A 36 5.02 5.04 -12.82
CA SER A 36 3.82 5.17 -11.99
C SER A 36 3.09 3.85 -11.65
N GLY A 37 3.31 2.77 -12.41
CA GLY A 37 2.83 1.43 -12.10
C GLY A 37 3.34 0.85 -10.77
N ASP A 38 4.55 1.21 -10.32
CA ASP A 38 5.07 0.76 -9.02
C ASP A 38 4.37 1.46 -7.85
N THR A 39 4.10 2.77 -7.96
CA THR A 39 3.37 3.53 -6.94
C THR A 39 1.93 3.02 -6.81
N GLN A 40 1.23 2.83 -7.94
CA GLN A 40 -0.15 2.33 -7.91
C GLN A 40 -0.24 0.90 -7.34
N SER A 41 0.73 0.05 -7.65
CA SER A 41 0.83 -1.31 -7.09
C SER A 41 1.07 -1.27 -5.57
N ARG A 42 1.94 -0.38 -5.10
CA ARG A 42 2.20 -0.18 -3.66
C ARG A 42 0.97 0.34 -2.93
N VAL A 43 0.26 1.32 -3.51
CA VAL A 43 -0.99 1.84 -2.95
C VAL A 43 -2.04 0.73 -2.85
N ALA A 44 -2.22 -0.08 -3.90
CA ALA A 44 -3.14 -1.21 -3.88
C ALA A 44 -2.78 -2.25 -2.80
N ALA A 45 -1.48 -2.55 -2.62
CA ALA A 45 -1.02 -3.45 -1.56
C ALA A 45 -1.29 -2.88 -0.15
N LEU A 46 -1.08 -1.58 0.06
CA LEU A 46 -1.39 -0.91 1.33
C LEU A 46 -2.90 -0.89 1.60
N GLN A 47 -3.73 -0.66 0.58
CA GLN A 47 -5.20 -0.74 0.69
C GLN A 47 -5.67 -2.17 1.01
N ALA A 48 -5.05 -3.18 0.42
CA ALA A 48 -5.33 -4.58 0.75
C ALA A 48 -4.99 -4.90 2.21
N LYS A 49 -3.86 -4.38 2.72
CA LYS A 49 -3.50 -4.47 4.14
C LYS A 49 -4.54 -3.83 5.04
N ILE A 50 -5.01 -2.61 4.72
CA ILE A 50 -6.09 -1.94 5.48
C ILE A 50 -7.34 -2.82 5.52
N LYS A 51 -7.78 -3.36 4.38
CA LYS A 51 -8.95 -4.27 4.33
C LYS A 51 -8.78 -5.50 5.23
N GLY A 52 -7.58 -6.08 5.24
CA GLY A 52 -7.24 -7.18 6.14
C GLY A 52 -7.36 -6.78 7.62
N LEU A 53 -6.77 -5.66 8.01
CA LEU A 53 -6.83 -5.13 9.38
C LEU A 53 -8.26 -4.82 9.82
N VAL A 54 -9.09 -4.22 8.96
CA VAL A 54 -10.50 -3.95 9.24
C VAL A 54 -11.27 -5.25 9.51
N LYS A 55 -11.02 -6.30 8.74
CA LYS A 55 -11.63 -7.61 8.97
C LYS A 55 -11.21 -8.20 10.32
N THR A 56 -9.93 -8.11 10.68
CA THR A 56 -9.41 -8.54 11.97
C THR A 56 -10.04 -7.75 13.13
N ILE A 57 -10.18 -6.43 13.00
CA ILE A 57 -10.88 -5.59 13.98
C ILE A 57 -12.31 -6.08 14.19
N GLY A 58 -13.06 -6.36 13.11
CA GLY A 58 -14.44 -6.87 13.22
C GLY A 58 -14.52 -8.21 13.96
N GLN A 59 -13.53 -9.10 13.76
CA GLN A 59 -13.45 -10.38 14.49
C GLN A 59 -13.19 -10.15 15.99
N ILE A 60 -12.24 -9.27 16.33
CA ILE A 60 -11.93 -8.95 17.73
C ILE A 60 -13.12 -8.25 18.41
N GLN A 61 -13.82 -7.36 17.71
CA GLN A 61 -15.03 -6.71 18.23
C GLN A 61 -16.13 -7.72 18.57
N LYS A 62 -16.30 -8.76 17.74
CA LYS A 62 -17.21 -9.85 18.06
C LYS A 62 -16.77 -10.61 19.33
N GLN A 63 -15.48 -10.91 19.44
CA GLN A 63 -14.91 -11.55 20.64
C GLN A 63 -15.10 -10.71 21.91
N ILE A 64 -14.96 -9.38 21.82
CA ILE A 64 -15.24 -8.46 22.94
C ILE A 64 -16.68 -8.60 23.45
N GLY A 65 -17.64 -8.80 22.54
CA GLY A 65 -19.05 -9.01 22.89
C GLY A 65 -19.30 -10.34 23.62
N GLU A 66 -18.55 -11.38 23.25
CA GLU A 66 -18.67 -12.74 23.80
C GLU A 66 -17.80 -12.96 25.06
N GLU A 67 -16.80 -12.11 25.30
CA GLU A 67 -15.83 -12.26 26.40
C GLU A 67 -16.43 -11.86 27.76
N ALA A 68 -16.49 -12.81 28.69
CA ALA A 68 -17.03 -12.59 30.04
C ALA A 68 -16.00 -11.98 31.00
N ASP A 69 -14.70 -12.24 30.82
CA ASP A 69 -13.66 -11.70 31.69
C ASP A 69 -13.35 -10.23 31.36
N PRO A 70 -13.57 -9.27 32.27
CA PRO A 70 -13.27 -7.86 32.04
C PRO A 70 -11.78 -7.60 31.77
N LYS A 71 -10.86 -8.44 32.27
CA LYS A 71 -9.43 -8.28 32.00
C LYS A 71 -9.10 -8.70 30.57
N ALA A 72 -9.56 -9.86 30.13
CA ALA A 72 -9.44 -10.31 28.74
C ALA A 72 -10.08 -9.30 27.77
N ARG A 73 -11.29 -8.80 28.09
CA ARG A 73 -11.98 -7.77 27.30
C ARG A 73 -11.15 -6.50 27.14
N LYS A 74 -10.48 -6.05 28.21
CA LYS A 74 -9.59 -4.86 28.16
C LYS A 74 -8.39 -5.06 27.25
N VAL A 75 -7.83 -6.28 27.18
CA VAL A 75 -6.74 -6.62 26.27
C VAL A 75 -7.21 -6.57 24.82
N LEU A 76 -8.38 -7.14 24.53
CA LEU A 76 -8.98 -7.12 23.19
C LEU A 76 -9.27 -5.70 22.71
N ILE A 77 -9.80 -4.83 23.58
CA ILE A 77 -10.03 -3.41 23.25
C ILE A 77 -8.72 -2.71 22.88
N LYS A 78 -7.66 -2.88 23.67
CA LYS A 78 -6.34 -2.31 23.34
C LYS A 78 -5.80 -2.83 22.01
N MET A 79 -6.07 -4.09 21.67
CA MET A 79 -5.67 -4.66 20.39
C MET A 79 -6.40 -3.97 19.23
N VAL A 80 -7.69 -3.70 19.37
CA VAL A 80 -8.46 -2.89 18.39
C VAL A 80 -7.86 -1.50 18.24
N ASP A 81 -7.57 -0.81 19.35
CA ASP A 81 -6.97 0.54 19.31
C ASP A 81 -5.62 0.53 18.55
N ASN A 82 -4.75 -0.44 18.84
CA ASN A 82 -3.46 -0.59 18.15
C ASN A 82 -3.62 -0.85 16.64
N LEU A 83 -4.60 -1.67 16.25
CA LEU A 83 -4.88 -1.95 14.83
C LEU A 83 -5.44 -0.70 14.13
N GLN A 84 -6.28 0.08 14.80
CA GLN A 84 -6.77 1.37 14.27
C GLN A 84 -5.64 2.37 14.08
N GLN A 85 -4.71 2.50 15.04
CA GLN A 85 -3.51 3.33 14.89
C GLN A 85 -2.65 2.89 13.70
N THR A 86 -2.54 1.57 13.49
CA THR A 86 -1.81 1.01 12.34
C THR A 86 -2.47 1.38 11.01
N ILE A 87 -3.82 1.34 10.94
CA ILE A 87 -4.58 1.77 9.76
C ILE A 87 -4.29 3.25 9.46
N LEU A 88 -4.37 4.13 10.47
CA LEU A 88 -4.10 5.57 10.29
C LEU A 88 -2.69 5.83 9.75
N MET A 89 -1.69 5.10 10.24
CA MET A 89 -0.33 5.20 9.73
C MET A 89 -0.24 4.77 8.26
N ILE A 90 -0.90 3.68 7.87
CA ILE A 90 -0.92 3.22 6.48
C ILE A 90 -1.64 4.22 5.57
N GLU A 91 -2.74 4.81 6.02
CA GLU A 91 -3.45 5.86 5.29
C GLU A 91 -2.58 7.09 5.04
N GLN A 92 -1.80 7.51 6.05
CA GLN A 92 -0.82 8.58 5.88
C GLN A 92 0.25 8.23 4.86
N GLN A 93 0.73 6.98 4.83
CA GLN A 93 1.69 6.52 3.83
C GLN A 93 1.10 6.57 2.41
N ILE A 94 -0.16 6.15 2.23
CA ILE A 94 -0.86 6.25 0.94
C ILE A 94 -0.93 7.71 0.49
N GLN A 95 -1.34 8.63 1.38
CA GLN A 95 -1.43 10.04 1.05
C GLN A 95 -0.07 10.63 0.64
N GLN A 96 1.01 10.24 1.30
CA GLN A 96 2.36 10.68 0.94
C GLN A 96 2.77 10.16 -0.45
N LEU A 97 2.50 8.88 -0.75
CA LEU A 97 2.77 8.29 -2.06
C LEU A 97 2.01 9.03 -3.17
N GLU A 98 0.73 9.29 -2.99
CA GLU A 98 -0.09 10.01 -3.97
C GLU A 98 0.33 11.47 -4.17
N ARG A 99 0.78 12.15 -3.11
CA ARG A 99 1.32 13.51 -3.23
C ARG A 99 2.64 13.51 -3.98
N ASN A 100 3.53 12.58 -3.66
CA ASN A 100 4.82 12.44 -4.33
C ASN A 100 4.64 12.12 -5.81
N GLU A 101 3.68 11.27 -6.17
CA GLU A 101 3.37 10.94 -7.56
C GLU A 101 2.80 12.14 -8.32
N ARG A 102 1.86 12.88 -7.73
CA ARG A 102 1.34 14.12 -8.32
C ARG A 102 2.45 15.15 -8.55
N GLN A 103 3.35 15.32 -7.59
CA GLN A 103 4.46 16.24 -7.73
C GLN A 103 5.42 15.82 -8.85
N LYS A 104 5.73 14.52 -8.95
CA LYS A 104 6.56 14.00 -10.05
C LYS A 104 5.94 14.26 -11.42
N GLU A 105 4.61 14.14 -11.54
CA GLU A 105 3.92 14.40 -12.79
C GLU A 105 3.93 15.88 -13.17
N LEU A 106 3.71 16.79 -12.21
CA LEU A 106 3.84 18.23 -12.43
C LEU A 106 5.25 18.60 -12.92
N ASN A 107 6.28 18.10 -12.25
CA ASN A 107 7.67 18.35 -12.63
C ASN A 107 7.99 17.78 -14.03
N ARG A 108 7.39 16.66 -14.43
CA ARG A 108 7.53 16.09 -15.78
C ARG A 108 6.89 16.97 -16.85
N ILE A 109 5.73 17.54 -16.57
CA ILE A 109 5.05 18.46 -17.49
C ILE A 109 5.85 19.75 -17.65
N GLU A 110 6.37 20.29 -16.54
CA GLU A 110 7.19 21.50 -16.54
C GLU A 110 8.50 21.28 -17.32
N ALA A 111 9.21 20.19 -17.05
CA ALA A 111 10.42 19.82 -17.81
C ALA A 111 10.14 19.64 -19.32
N ARG A 112 8.97 19.10 -19.71
CA ARG A 112 8.56 19.02 -21.12
C ARG A 112 8.31 20.41 -21.72
N ARG A 113 7.66 21.32 -20.99
CA ARG A 113 7.41 22.69 -21.46
C ARG A 113 8.70 23.48 -21.63
N GLU A 114 9.63 23.39 -20.68
CA GLU A 114 10.95 24.03 -20.78
C GLU A 114 11.76 23.50 -21.98
N HIS A 115 11.67 22.19 -22.27
CA HIS A 115 12.32 21.61 -23.46
C HIS A 115 11.68 22.07 -24.77
N GLU A 116 10.35 22.23 -24.82
CA GLU A 116 9.63 22.73 -25.99
C GLU A 116 9.85 24.23 -26.23
N GLU A 117 9.98 25.03 -25.17
CA GLU A 117 10.28 26.47 -25.24
C GLU A 117 11.75 26.71 -25.58
N GLY A 118 12.68 25.96 -24.99
CA GLY A 118 14.11 25.99 -25.36
C GLY A 118 14.38 25.56 -26.80
N ALA A 119 13.61 24.62 -27.34
CA ALA A 119 13.72 24.20 -28.75
C ALA A 119 13.16 25.23 -29.75
N LYS A 120 12.26 26.11 -29.32
CA LYS A 120 11.71 27.21 -30.14
C LYS A 120 12.52 28.51 -30.01
N ALA A 121 13.26 28.69 -28.92
CA ALA A 121 14.02 29.90 -28.63
C ALA A 121 15.39 30.01 -29.35
N ASP A 122 15.88 28.95 -30.01
CA ASP A 122 17.12 29.00 -30.82
C ASP A 122 16.88 28.70 -32.32
N PRO A 123 16.24 29.62 -33.07
CA PRO A 123 16.21 29.57 -34.53
C PRO A 123 17.57 29.92 -35.17
N SER A 124 18.51 30.51 -34.40
CA SER A 124 19.81 30.99 -34.90
C SER A 124 20.81 29.86 -35.15
N ARG A 125 20.81 28.77 -34.36
CA ARG A 125 21.64 27.58 -34.64
C ARG A 125 21.21 26.80 -35.87
N ARG A 126 19.91 26.80 -36.22
CA ARG A 126 19.40 26.10 -37.42
C ARG A 126 19.72 26.84 -38.72
N ALA A 127 19.83 28.18 -38.69
CA ALA A 127 20.21 28.96 -39.88
C ALA A 127 21.70 28.81 -40.22
N ALA A 128 22.57 28.68 -39.21
CA ALA A 128 24.02 28.57 -39.40
C ALA A 128 24.50 27.25 -40.03
N LEU A 129 23.70 26.17 -39.95
CA LEU A 129 24.03 24.85 -40.51
C LEU A 129 23.54 24.62 -41.94
N ARG A 130 22.85 25.60 -42.54
CA ARG A 130 22.30 25.50 -43.90
C ARG A 130 23.10 26.27 -44.95
N ILE A 131 24.16 26.97 -44.55
CA ILE A 131 25.01 27.81 -45.43
C ILE A 131 26.50 27.50 -45.20
N GLY A 132 26.84 26.24 -44.87
CA GLY A 132 28.21 25.74 -44.77
C GLY A 132 28.47 24.66 -45.78
#